data_AF-A0A485K778-F1
#
_entry.id   AF-A0A485K778-F1
#
_cell.length_a   1.000
_cell.length_b   1.000
_cell.length_c   1.000
_cell.angle_alpha   90.00
_cell.angle_beta   90.00
_cell.angle_gamma   90.00
#
_symmetry.space_group_name_H-M   'P 1'
#
loop_
_entity.id
_entity.type
_entity.pdbx_description
1 polymer ?
#
loop_
_entity_poly.entity_id
_entity_poly.type
_entity_poly.pdbx_seq_one_letter_code
_entity_poly.pdbx_strand_id
1 'polypeptide(L)'
;MAVLTLKLEEICRYQHGLPQDMLPFTCLPRRVHPAHILLRFVHETIENQPKIDAVLTPWLASYGLSRIPHLVTSLSHTATLLLEYGAYHGRLDILQDAQVDGLRRSPNLLVLCALQGDADTIKYLFNQGYILGMLDAGRAAAWKGSLVVLACLAAIDPKDYWIRESTLLFAAMGGHLPVLQWLVRTWPSTNTAFRSQVEKKCLEEAVRHQHHDVAYWLAQLMQTDNQAAIVAAFHLDASVDVLVPFVDDLLGVVNRVVRSTPRVQDIHTLDCIFQTMEDRQYNTRVIAEAKKAAMLRAVCCYRFEILAALERTMEATDVQAALTLFVRSSIDRSFVRDLLGSRCDSLGTFMLFFSRHGTSFAPIIVKAVVRAVGYSALTKYLVHGCASDISQETTEWLEEIVGTVGGDGAFTGHLLLQMAQTRLGKHAFQMVYKSWLPQATADEKERVQVACLKLSQVSKYAVVLSGPHNVAMLNRVARYSSVDVVRTVLSSVTAGMSPSEAQEAESRALLEATMAQNKRVVEWLVHLHVTRRTRQHIAAIKRAVDVAAQGTDGRLHDVIRRGYYRLAMREDIHESLTT
;
A
#
# COMPACT_ATOMS: atom_id res chain seq x y z
N MET A 1 -41.52 -75.26 -8.39
CA MET A 1 -40.91 -74.39 -7.36
C MET A 1 -39.59 -74.97 -6.85
N ALA A 2 -39.57 -76.12 -6.15
CA ALA A 2 -38.33 -76.72 -5.61
C ALA A 2 -37.21 -76.98 -6.66
N VAL A 3 -37.57 -77.39 -7.89
CA VAL A 3 -36.61 -77.64 -8.99
C VAL A 3 -36.01 -76.34 -9.57
N LEU A 4 -36.74 -75.22 -9.47
CA LEU A 4 -36.25 -73.90 -9.87
C LEU A 4 -35.28 -73.34 -8.82
N THR A 5 -35.56 -73.56 -7.53
CA THR A 5 -34.69 -73.16 -6.42
C THR A 5 -33.35 -73.90 -6.45
N LEU A 6 -33.38 -75.22 -6.70
CA LEU A 6 -32.16 -76.05 -6.82
C LEU A 6 -31.27 -75.67 -8.02
N LYS A 7 -31.87 -75.32 -9.18
CA LYS A 7 -31.11 -74.86 -10.35
C LYS A 7 -30.48 -73.48 -10.15
N LEU A 8 -31.14 -72.59 -9.41
CA LEU A 8 -30.58 -71.27 -9.08
C LEU A 8 -29.39 -71.39 -8.13
N GLU A 9 -29.46 -72.27 -7.13
CA GLU A 9 -28.35 -72.53 -6.20
C GLU A 9 -27.11 -73.10 -6.91
N GLU A 10 -27.30 -73.98 -7.90
CA GLU A 10 -26.20 -74.48 -8.74
C GLU A 10 -25.59 -73.38 -9.62
N ILE A 11 -26.41 -72.53 -10.25
CA ILE A 11 -25.93 -71.42 -11.10
C ILE A 11 -25.17 -70.38 -10.26
N CYS A 12 -25.68 -70.03 -9.07
CA CYS A 12 -25.01 -69.09 -8.17
C CYS A 12 -23.68 -69.64 -7.63
N ARG A 13 -23.50 -70.97 -7.54
CA ARG A 13 -22.24 -71.60 -7.12
C ARG A 13 -21.07 -71.36 -8.08
N TYR A 14 -21.35 -71.10 -9.36
CA TYR A 14 -20.36 -70.86 -10.42
C TYR A 14 -20.26 -69.39 -10.87
N GLN A 15 -21.07 -68.50 -10.31
CA GLN A 15 -20.96 -67.06 -10.56
C GLN A 15 -20.04 -66.41 -9.52
N HIS A 16 -18.75 -66.32 -9.84
CA HIS A 16 -17.75 -65.59 -9.05
C HIS A 16 -17.77 -64.06 -9.27
N GLY A 17 -18.77 -63.54 -9.99
CA GLY A 17 -18.90 -62.14 -10.36
C GLY A 17 -19.64 -61.31 -9.32
N LEU A 18 -19.39 -59.99 -9.33
CA LEU A 18 -20.18 -59.04 -8.54
C LEU A 18 -21.62 -58.98 -9.10
N PRO A 19 -22.66 -59.09 -8.25
CA PRO A 19 -24.05 -58.95 -8.71
C PRO A 19 -24.28 -57.64 -9.47
N GLN A 20 -25.09 -57.69 -10.54
CA GLN A 20 -25.33 -56.54 -11.42
C GLN A 20 -25.89 -55.34 -10.65
N ASP A 21 -26.74 -55.58 -9.65
CA ASP A 21 -27.32 -54.56 -8.78
C ASP A 21 -26.29 -53.87 -7.87
N MET A 22 -25.12 -54.48 -7.68
CA MET A 22 -24.04 -53.98 -6.82
C MET A 22 -22.92 -53.28 -7.59
N LEU A 23 -22.89 -53.38 -8.93
CA LEU A 23 -21.91 -52.69 -9.76
C LEU A 23 -21.84 -51.18 -9.52
N PRO A 24 -22.96 -50.44 -9.35
CA PRO A 24 -22.92 -48.99 -9.13
C PRO A 24 -22.10 -48.56 -7.90
N PHE A 25 -21.98 -49.42 -6.89
CA PHE A 25 -21.23 -49.14 -5.67
C PHE A 25 -19.71 -49.12 -5.89
N THR A 26 -19.21 -49.79 -6.93
CA THR A 26 -17.77 -49.83 -7.24
C THR A 26 -17.20 -48.48 -7.67
N CYS A 27 -18.06 -47.58 -8.17
CA CYS A 27 -17.69 -46.25 -8.63
C CYS A 27 -17.91 -45.17 -7.57
N LEU A 28 -18.39 -45.52 -6.37
CA LEU A 28 -18.67 -44.53 -5.34
C LEU A 28 -17.37 -44.03 -4.68
N PRO A 29 -17.28 -42.72 -4.41
CA PRO A 29 -16.10 -42.15 -3.77
C PRO A 29 -15.98 -42.65 -2.33
N ARG A 30 -14.76 -42.98 -1.90
CA ARG A 30 -14.45 -43.24 -0.49
C ARG A 30 -14.28 -41.89 0.21
N ARG A 31 -14.94 -41.71 1.37
CA ARG A 31 -14.74 -40.51 2.19
C ARG A 31 -13.40 -40.60 2.90
N VAL A 32 -12.65 -39.50 2.89
CA VAL A 32 -11.38 -39.36 3.61
C VAL A 32 -11.66 -39.04 5.08
N HIS A 33 -10.77 -39.41 6.00
CA HIS A 33 -10.90 -39.07 7.41
C HIS A 33 -10.73 -37.53 7.62
N PRO A 34 -11.54 -36.87 8.47
CA PRO A 34 -11.43 -35.45 8.83
C PRO A 34 -10.14 -35.07 9.59
N ALA A 35 -9.25 -36.02 9.87
CA ALA A 35 -8.04 -35.82 10.67
C ALA A 35 -7.08 -34.78 10.06
N HIS A 36 -7.26 -34.41 8.79
CA HIS A 36 -6.38 -33.48 8.08
C HIS A 36 -7.10 -32.30 7.43
N ILE A 37 -8.16 -31.75 8.06
CA ILE A 37 -8.86 -30.46 7.80
C ILE A 37 -10.38 -30.73 7.69
N LEU A 38 -11.13 -30.41 8.74
CA LEU A 38 -12.59 -30.61 8.81
C LEU A 38 -13.34 -29.92 7.66
N LEU A 39 -13.00 -28.69 7.30
CA LEU A 39 -13.67 -27.97 6.20
C LEU A 39 -13.59 -28.73 4.88
N ARG A 40 -12.43 -29.31 4.56
CA ARG A 40 -12.24 -30.11 3.35
C ARG A 40 -13.15 -31.33 3.38
N PHE A 41 -13.20 -32.04 4.51
CA PHE A 41 -14.11 -33.16 4.68
C PHE A 41 -15.58 -32.75 4.50
N VAL A 42 -15.98 -31.61 5.07
CA VAL A 42 -17.36 -31.10 4.95
C VAL A 42 -17.69 -30.76 3.49
N HIS A 43 -16.79 -30.06 2.78
CA HIS A 43 -16.97 -29.74 1.36
C HIS A 43 -17.04 -31.01 0.50
N GLU A 44 -16.09 -31.93 0.64
CA GLU A 44 -16.08 -33.21 -0.08
C GLU A 44 -17.34 -34.04 0.23
N THR A 45 -17.82 -34.01 1.47
CA THR A 45 -19.06 -34.68 1.87
C THR A 45 -20.25 -34.07 1.14
N ILE A 46 -20.40 -32.75 1.15
CA ILE A 46 -21.49 -32.05 0.44
C ILE A 46 -21.44 -32.33 -1.07
N GLU A 47 -20.25 -32.33 -1.67
CA GLU A 47 -20.08 -32.57 -3.10
C GLU A 47 -20.37 -34.03 -3.50
N ASN A 48 -19.95 -34.99 -2.67
CA ASN A 48 -20.09 -36.41 -2.98
C ASN A 48 -21.43 -37.01 -2.54
N GLN A 49 -22.15 -36.36 -1.61
CA GLN A 49 -23.42 -36.88 -1.11
C GLN A 49 -24.44 -37.14 -2.23
N PRO A 50 -24.67 -36.25 -3.22
CA PRO A 50 -25.62 -36.53 -4.30
C PRO A 50 -25.29 -37.78 -5.12
N LYS A 51 -23.99 -38.07 -5.33
CA LYS A 51 -23.53 -39.29 -6.04
C LYS A 51 -23.84 -40.54 -5.23
N ILE A 52 -23.64 -40.46 -3.91
CA ILE A 52 -23.94 -41.53 -2.96
C ILE A 52 -25.46 -41.75 -2.91
N ASP A 53 -26.25 -40.69 -2.82
CA ASP A 53 -27.72 -40.74 -2.74
C ASP A 53 -28.34 -41.30 -4.01
N ALA A 54 -27.80 -40.97 -5.17
CA ALA A 54 -28.24 -41.47 -6.47
C ALA A 54 -28.09 -43.00 -6.62
N VAL A 55 -27.20 -43.62 -5.84
CA VAL A 55 -27.01 -45.07 -5.84
C VAL A 55 -27.75 -45.72 -4.67
N LEU A 56 -27.49 -45.26 -3.44
CA LEU A 56 -27.99 -45.92 -2.23
C LEU A 56 -29.49 -45.79 -2.05
N THR A 57 -30.07 -44.61 -2.31
CA THR A 57 -31.49 -44.36 -2.08
C THR A 57 -32.39 -45.26 -2.94
N PRO A 58 -32.23 -45.32 -4.28
CA PRO A 58 -33.06 -46.20 -5.10
C PRO A 58 -32.76 -47.69 -4.88
N TRP A 59 -31.50 -48.03 -4.56
CA TRP A 59 -31.14 -49.42 -4.27
C TRP A 59 -31.79 -49.92 -2.98
N LEU A 60 -31.74 -49.14 -1.90
CA LEU A 60 -32.42 -49.47 -0.64
C LEU A 60 -33.94 -49.53 -0.81
N ALA A 61 -34.53 -48.66 -1.64
CA ALA A 61 -35.96 -48.70 -1.94
C ALA A 61 -36.37 -49.99 -2.70
N SER A 62 -35.49 -50.49 -3.58
CA SER A 62 -35.79 -51.66 -4.43
C SER A 62 -35.54 -52.99 -3.72
N TYR A 63 -34.49 -53.08 -2.89
CA TYR A 63 -34.01 -54.34 -2.33
C TYR A 63 -34.16 -54.45 -0.81
N GLY A 64 -34.45 -53.34 -0.11
CA GLY A 64 -34.60 -53.29 1.34
C GLY A 64 -33.31 -53.59 2.11
N LEU A 65 -33.42 -53.65 3.44
CA LEU A 65 -32.27 -53.86 4.34
C LEU A 65 -31.73 -55.31 4.29
N SER A 66 -32.55 -56.29 3.91
CA SER A 66 -32.15 -57.70 3.85
C SER A 66 -31.02 -58.00 2.86
N ARG A 67 -30.79 -57.11 1.89
CA ARG A 67 -29.72 -57.27 0.88
C ARG A 67 -28.36 -56.72 1.35
N ILE A 68 -28.33 -55.93 2.43
CA ILE A 68 -27.13 -55.29 2.96
C ILE A 68 -26.00 -56.29 3.33
N PRO A 69 -26.25 -57.42 4.04
CA PRO A 69 -25.19 -58.36 4.39
C PRO A 69 -24.46 -58.92 3.17
N HIS A 70 -25.19 -59.15 2.08
CA HIS A 70 -24.61 -59.62 0.82
C HIS A 70 -23.77 -58.51 0.16
N LEU A 71 -24.27 -57.26 0.14
CA LEU A 71 -23.50 -56.12 -0.37
C LEU A 71 -22.17 -55.94 0.37
N VAL A 72 -22.19 -56.03 1.70
CA VAL A 72 -20.98 -55.88 2.53
C VAL A 72 -19.99 -57.03 2.33
N THR A 73 -20.48 -58.25 2.12
CA THR A 73 -19.61 -59.42 1.87
C THR A 73 -18.98 -59.34 0.47
N SER A 74 -19.74 -58.88 -0.53
CA SER A 74 -19.25 -58.71 -1.90
C SER A 74 -18.32 -57.50 -2.05
N LEU A 75 -18.56 -56.41 -1.31
CA LEU A 75 -17.79 -55.17 -1.37
C LEU A 75 -17.52 -54.63 0.05
N SER A 76 -16.45 -55.08 0.69
CA SER A 76 -16.15 -54.77 2.11
C SER A 76 -16.12 -53.28 2.47
N HIS A 77 -15.72 -52.41 1.53
CA HIS A 77 -15.68 -50.95 1.73
C HIS A 77 -17.07 -50.30 1.82
N THR A 78 -18.13 -50.98 1.37
CA THR A 78 -19.51 -50.48 1.45
C THR A 78 -20.05 -50.48 2.88
N ALA A 79 -19.46 -51.26 3.80
CA ALA A 79 -19.84 -51.24 5.21
C ALA A 79 -19.68 -49.84 5.82
N THR A 80 -18.53 -49.21 5.63
CA THR A 80 -18.27 -47.84 6.11
C THR A 80 -19.20 -46.85 5.42
N LEU A 81 -19.42 -46.99 4.10
CA LEU A 81 -20.30 -46.12 3.34
C LEU A 81 -21.76 -46.18 3.82
N LEU A 82 -22.27 -47.37 4.13
CA LEU A 82 -23.63 -47.58 4.64
C LEU A 82 -23.82 -46.95 6.02
N LEU A 83 -22.84 -47.09 6.91
CA LEU A 83 -22.87 -46.43 8.22
C LEU A 83 -22.84 -44.91 8.08
N GLU A 84 -22.00 -44.38 7.20
CA GLU A 84 -21.92 -42.94 6.94
C GLU A 84 -23.19 -42.40 6.27
N TYR A 85 -23.79 -43.15 5.35
CA TYR A 85 -25.09 -42.82 4.76
C TYR A 85 -26.19 -42.83 5.82
N GLY A 86 -26.18 -43.85 6.70
CA GLY A 86 -27.13 -43.98 7.79
C GLY A 86 -27.07 -42.81 8.75
N ALA A 87 -25.85 -42.44 9.17
CA ALA A 87 -25.60 -41.29 10.04
C ALA A 87 -25.94 -39.95 9.39
N TYR A 88 -25.66 -39.79 8.09
CA TYR A 88 -26.03 -38.56 7.38
C TYR A 88 -27.55 -38.43 7.29
N HIS A 89 -28.27 -39.45 6.82
CA HIS A 89 -29.73 -39.35 6.60
C HIS A 89 -30.60 -39.64 7.83
N GLY A 90 -30.01 -39.83 9.01
CA GLY A 90 -30.75 -40.18 10.23
C GLY A 90 -31.45 -41.55 10.17
N ARG A 91 -30.92 -42.47 9.36
CA ARG A 91 -31.50 -43.80 9.12
C ARG A 91 -31.07 -44.78 10.20
N LEU A 92 -31.72 -44.67 11.36
CA LEU A 92 -31.49 -45.56 12.51
C LEU A 92 -31.69 -47.04 12.18
N ASP A 93 -32.57 -47.34 11.23
CA ASP A 93 -32.82 -48.69 10.71
C ASP A 93 -31.59 -49.33 10.05
N ILE A 94 -30.68 -48.52 9.50
CA ILE A 94 -29.39 -48.99 8.96
C ILE A 94 -28.33 -49.10 10.07
N LEU A 95 -28.40 -48.23 11.08
CA LEU A 95 -27.41 -48.18 12.16
C LEU A 95 -27.65 -49.21 13.27
N GLN A 96 -28.90 -49.60 13.50
CA GLN A 96 -29.32 -50.46 14.62
C GLN A 96 -28.67 -51.85 14.66
N ASP A 97 -28.33 -52.39 13.49
CA ASP A 97 -27.75 -53.73 13.36
C ASP A 97 -26.22 -53.72 13.53
N ALA A 98 -25.60 -52.54 13.62
CA ALA A 98 -24.15 -52.41 13.79
C ALA A 98 -23.77 -52.42 15.28
N GLN A 99 -22.99 -53.43 15.69
CA GLN A 99 -22.33 -53.43 17.01
C GLN A 99 -21.36 -52.24 17.15
N VAL A 100 -21.02 -51.87 18.37
CA VAL A 100 -20.12 -50.73 18.69
C VAL A 100 -18.79 -50.81 17.92
N ASP A 101 -18.19 -51.99 17.82
CA ASP A 101 -16.95 -52.21 17.04
C ASP A 101 -17.16 -52.04 15.53
N GLY A 102 -18.37 -52.32 15.05
CA GLY A 102 -18.80 -52.02 13.68
C GLY A 102 -18.93 -50.51 13.44
N LEU A 103 -19.51 -49.76 14.38
CA LEU A 103 -19.63 -48.31 14.29
C LEU A 103 -18.26 -47.62 14.25
N ARG A 104 -17.27 -48.13 15.01
CA ARG A 104 -15.89 -47.63 15.01
C ARG A 104 -15.17 -47.71 13.66
N ARG A 105 -15.72 -48.43 12.66
CA ARG A 105 -15.20 -48.47 11.29
C ARG A 105 -15.26 -47.12 10.57
N SER A 106 -16.16 -46.23 10.98
CA SER A 106 -16.15 -44.83 10.56
C SER A 106 -15.94 -43.94 11.78
N PRO A 107 -14.95 -43.05 11.78
CA PRO A 107 -14.76 -42.04 12.83
C PRO A 107 -15.64 -40.79 12.61
N ASN A 108 -16.49 -40.79 11.58
CA ASN A 108 -17.14 -39.59 11.06
C ASN A 108 -18.63 -39.50 11.42
N LEU A 109 -19.18 -40.51 12.07
CA LEU A 109 -20.64 -40.65 12.19
C LEU A 109 -21.26 -39.44 12.90
N LEU A 110 -20.66 -38.99 14.01
CA LEU A 110 -21.14 -37.79 14.72
C LEU A 110 -21.00 -36.52 13.87
N VAL A 111 -19.94 -36.40 13.07
CA VAL A 111 -19.74 -35.25 12.17
C VAL A 111 -20.83 -35.21 11.10
N LEU A 112 -21.18 -36.35 10.52
CA LEU A 112 -22.21 -36.46 9.49
C LEU A 112 -23.61 -36.16 10.05
N CYS A 113 -23.93 -36.66 11.24
CA CYS A 113 -25.18 -36.31 11.93
C CYS A 113 -25.24 -34.80 12.22
N ALA A 114 -24.14 -34.23 12.71
CA ALA A 114 -24.03 -32.80 13.01
C ALA A 114 -24.22 -31.93 11.77
N LEU A 115 -23.74 -32.36 10.60
CA LEU A 115 -23.94 -31.65 9.34
C LEU A 115 -25.42 -31.60 8.91
N GLN A 116 -26.21 -32.60 9.27
CA GLN A 116 -27.64 -32.67 8.98
C GLN A 116 -28.53 -32.14 10.11
N GLY A 117 -27.94 -31.81 11.26
CA GLY A 117 -28.70 -31.32 12.41
C GLY A 117 -29.48 -32.41 13.15
N ASP A 118 -29.18 -33.70 12.92
CA ASP A 118 -29.90 -34.81 13.52
C ASP A 118 -29.39 -35.12 14.93
N ALA A 119 -30.05 -34.53 15.92
CA ALA A 119 -29.75 -34.76 17.33
C ALA A 119 -30.18 -36.14 17.83
N ASP A 120 -31.17 -36.79 17.21
CA ASP A 120 -31.68 -38.07 17.70
C ASP A 120 -30.76 -39.22 17.32
N THR A 121 -30.19 -39.19 16.10
CA THR A 121 -29.13 -40.13 15.72
C THR A 121 -27.87 -39.94 16.56
N ILE A 122 -27.53 -38.70 16.94
CA ILE A 122 -26.41 -38.44 17.87
C ILE A 122 -26.67 -39.07 19.25
N LYS A 123 -27.86 -38.91 19.83
CA LYS A 123 -28.23 -39.56 21.10
C LYS A 123 -28.16 -41.09 20.98
N TYR A 124 -28.67 -41.63 19.87
CA TYR A 124 -28.59 -43.06 19.60
C TYR A 124 -27.14 -43.55 19.58
N LEU A 125 -26.26 -42.93 18.78
CA LEU A 125 -24.85 -43.31 18.68
C LEU A 125 -24.15 -43.22 20.05
N PHE A 126 -24.42 -42.16 20.82
CA PHE A 126 -23.86 -42.02 22.16
C PHE A 126 -24.34 -43.10 23.13
N ASN A 127 -25.62 -43.46 23.09
CA ASN A 127 -26.17 -44.55 23.91
C ASN A 127 -25.56 -45.92 23.55
N GLN A 128 -25.07 -46.10 22.32
CA GLN A 128 -24.27 -47.25 21.91
C GLN A 128 -22.79 -47.14 22.33
N GLY A 129 -22.38 -46.11 23.07
CA GLY A 129 -20.99 -45.90 23.49
C GLY A 129 -20.07 -45.35 22.38
N TYR A 130 -20.63 -44.79 21.30
CA TYR A 130 -19.84 -44.15 20.25
C TYR A 130 -19.54 -42.69 20.61
N ILE A 131 -18.26 -42.38 20.84
CA ILE A 131 -17.79 -41.04 21.27
C ILE A 131 -16.74 -40.43 20.31
N LEU A 132 -16.44 -41.08 19.19
CA LEU A 132 -15.38 -40.63 18.28
C LEU A 132 -15.80 -39.37 17.51
N GLY A 133 -14.85 -38.45 17.34
CA GLY A 133 -15.06 -37.25 16.52
C GLY A 133 -15.95 -36.17 17.16
N MET A 134 -16.19 -36.21 18.48
CA MET A 134 -17.09 -35.26 19.15
C MET A 134 -16.69 -33.78 18.97
N LEU A 135 -15.39 -33.45 19.06
CA LEU A 135 -14.89 -32.12 18.78
C LEU A 135 -15.20 -31.68 17.34
N ASP A 136 -15.01 -32.57 16.37
CA ASP A 136 -15.28 -32.29 14.96
C ASP A 136 -16.78 -32.21 14.66
N ALA A 137 -17.61 -32.97 15.38
CA ALA A 137 -19.06 -32.86 15.34
C ALA A 137 -19.54 -31.50 15.88
N GLY A 138 -18.97 -31.04 17.00
CA GLY A 138 -19.23 -29.71 17.54
C GLY A 138 -18.84 -28.60 16.55
N ARG A 139 -17.67 -28.71 15.91
CA ARG A 139 -17.22 -27.76 14.87
C ARG A 139 -18.13 -27.79 13.64
N ALA A 140 -18.55 -28.97 13.18
CA ALA A 140 -19.45 -29.12 12.03
C ALA A 140 -20.84 -28.54 12.34
N ALA A 141 -21.38 -28.81 13.52
CA ALA A 141 -22.64 -28.21 13.99
C ALA A 141 -22.53 -26.70 14.10
N ALA A 142 -21.41 -26.19 14.60
CA ALA A 142 -21.14 -24.75 14.67
C ALA A 142 -21.08 -24.10 13.28
N TRP A 143 -20.38 -24.72 12.34
CA TRP A 143 -20.29 -24.26 10.95
C TRP A 143 -21.61 -24.33 10.19
N LYS A 144 -22.50 -25.27 10.54
CA LYS A 144 -23.87 -25.38 9.97
C LYS A 144 -24.92 -24.55 10.70
N GLY A 145 -24.59 -24.00 11.87
CA GLY A 145 -25.53 -23.22 12.66
C GLY A 145 -26.55 -24.07 13.44
N SER A 146 -26.28 -25.36 13.65
CA SER A 146 -27.21 -26.25 14.34
C SER A 146 -27.09 -26.13 15.86
N LEU A 147 -27.81 -25.16 16.42
CA LEU A 147 -27.89 -24.95 17.88
C LEU A 147 -28.48 -26.18 18.60
N VAL A 148 -29.40 -26.89 17.96
CA VAL A 148 -30.04 -28.10 18.52
C VAL A 148 -29.00 -29.20 18.74
N VAL A 149 -28.13 -29.44 17.75
CA VAL A 149 -27.04 -30.43 17.90
C VAL A 149 -26.03 -29.99 18.96
N LEU A 150 -25.65 -28.71 18.99
CA LEU A 150 -24.72 -28.20 20.01
C LEU A 150 -25.28 -28.33 21.44
N ALA A 151 -26.58 -28.04 21.62
CA ALA A 151 -27.26 -28.23 22.89
C ALA A 151 -27.34 -29.72 23.26
N CYS A 152 -27.59 -30.60 22.28
CA CYS A 152 -27.58 -32.05 22.47
C CYS A 152 -26.20 -32.56 22.92
N LEU A 153 -25.12 -32.16 22.23
CA LEU A 153 -23.75 -32.52 22.58
C LEU A 153 -23.38 -32.02 23.98
N ALA A 154 -23.83 -30.81 24.36
CA ALA A 154 -23.59 -30.26 25.70
C ALA A 154 -24.40 -30.92 26.82
N ALA A 155 -25.52 -31.58 26.50
CA ALA A 155 -26.30 -32.36 27.45
C ALA A 155 -25.72 -33.76 27.67
N ILE A 156 -25.02 -34.28 26.67
CA ILE A 156 -24.48 -35.63 26.61
C ILE A 156 -23.09 -35.72 27.25
N ASP A 157 -22.21 -34.73 27.02
CA ASP A 157 -20.82 -34.74 27.47
C ASP A 157 -20.43 -33.38 28.11
N PRO A 158 -19.51 -33.34 29.10
CA PRO A 158 -19.08 -32.08 29.68
C PRO A 158 -18.51 -31.13 28.62
N LYS A 159 -19.01 -29.90 28.64
CA LYS A 159 -18.70 -28.82 27.68
C LYS A 159 -17.20 -28.58 27.47
N ASP A 160 -16.40 -28.86 28.49
CA ASP A 160 -14.94 -28.62 28.52
C ASP A 160 -14.16 -29.45 27.49
N TYR A 161 -14.70 -30.57 27.02
CA TYR A 161 -13.99 -31.46 26.11
C TYR A 161 -14.03 -31.00 24.64
N TRP A 162 -15.15 -30.45 24.18
CA TRP A 162 -15.38 -30.16 22.77
C TRP A 162 -15.66 -28.68 22.45
N ILE A 163 -16.07 -27.84 23.40
CA ILE A 163 -16.19 -26.40 23.18
C ILE A 163 -14.80 -25.76 23.31
N ARG A 164 -14.15 -25.55 22.16
CA ARG A 164 -12.81 -24.96 22.05
C ARG A 164 -12.83 -23.71 21.19
N GLU A 165 -11.73 -22.95 21.19
CA GLU A 165 -11.49 -21.82 20.29
C GLU A 165 -11.95 -22.13 18.85
N SER A 166 -11.52 -23.27 18.30
CA SER A 166 -11.89 -23.66 16.95
C SER A 166 -13.40 -23.70 16.72
N THR A 167 -14.18 -24.17 17.70
CA THR A 167 -15.64 -24.28 17.57
C THR A 167 -16.29 -22.90 17.40
N LEU A 168 -15.79 -21.88 18.10
CA LEU A 168 -16.22 -20.50 17.91
C LEU A 168 -15.81 -19.97 16.52
N LEU A 169 -14.59 -20.27 16.06
CA LEU A 169 -14.13 -19.87 14.72
C LEU A 169 -15.01 -20.45 13.61
N PHE A 170 -15.43 -21.73 13.73
CA PHE A 170 -16.33 -22.36 12.76
C PHE A 170 -17.72 -21.71 12.75
N ALA A 171 -18.26 -21.31 13.92
CA ALA A 171 -19.52 -20.56 13.97
C ALA A 171 -19.41 -19.17 13.32
N ALA A 172 -18.29 -18.47 13.55
CA ALA A 172 -18.03 -17.17 12.95
C ALA A 172 -17.83 -17.27 11.43
N MET A 173 -17.07 -18.28 10.98
CA MET A 173 -16.84 -18.59 9.57
C MET A 173 -18.11 -19.02 8.82
N GLY A 174 -19.08 -19.65 9.51
CA GLY A 174 -20.39 -20.00 8.95
C GLY A 174 -21.42 -18.88 9.04
N GLY A 175 -21.13 -17.77 9.73
CA GLY A 175 -22.06 -16.65 9.87
C GLY A 175 -23.24 -16.92 10.80
N HIS A 176 -23.08 -17.81 11.77
CA HIS A 176 -24.19 -18.25 12.63
C HIS A 176 -24.20 -17.51 13.96
N LEU A 177 -24.70 -16.26 13.96
CA LEU A 177 -24.74 -15.39 15.14
C LEU A 177 -25.38 -16.04 16.39
N PRO A 178 -26.56 -16.69 16.33
CA PRO A 178 -27.16 -17.31 17.52
C PRO A 178 -26.29 -18.41 18.14
N VAL A 179 -25.62 -19.18 17.30
CA VAL A 179 -24.70 -20.23 17.74
C VAL A 179 -23.46 -19.63 18.38
N LEU A 180 -22.86 -18.61 17.77
CA LEU A 180 -21.69 -17.95 18.33
C LEU A 180 -22.01 -17.29 19.68
N GLN A 181 -23.16 -16.62 19.80
CA GLN A 181 -23.64 -16.06 21.07
C GLN A 181 -23.78 -17.12 22.16
N TRP A 182 -24.35 -18.28 21.81
CA TRP A 182 -24.47 -19.40 22.75
C TRP A 182 -23.10 -19.96 23.14
N LEU A 183 -22.19 -20.15 22.19
CA LEU A 183 -20.83 -20.64 22.44
C LEU A 183 -20.05 -19.67 23.33
N VAL A 184 -20.09 -18.36 23.06
CA VAL A 184 -19.38 -17.33 23.85
C VAL A 184 -19.89 -17.24 25.29
N ARG A 185 -21.18 -17.47 25.53
CA ARG A 185 -21.75 -17.55 26.89
C ARG A 185 -21.38 -18.85 27.60
N THR A 186 -21.25 -19.94 26.84
CA THR A 186 -21.07 -21.30 27.38
C THR A 186 -19.59 -21.66 27.57
N TRP A 187 -18.68 -20.99 26.86
CA TRP A 187 -17.27 -21.29 26.87
C TRP A 187 -16.58 -20.78 28.15
N PRO A 188 -16.02 -21.67 28.99
CA PRO A 188 -15.54 -21.34 30.34
C PRO A 188 -14.09 -20.84 30.36
N SER A 189 -13.68 -20.01 29.39
CA SER A 189 -12.30 -19.50 29.37
C SER A 189 -12.07 -18.52 30.53
N THR A 190 -11.30 -18.93 31.54
CA THR A 190 -10.90 -18.08 32.67
C THR A 190 -9.80 -17.08 32.30
N ASN A 191 -9.08 -17.32 31.20
CA ASN A 191 -8.03 -16.43 30.69
C ASN A 191 -8.62 -15.38 29.74
N THR A 192 -8.69 -14.13 30.21
CA THR A 192 -9.20 -12.98 29.46
C THR A 192 -8.37 -12.67 28.21
N ALA A 193 -7.04 -12.73 28.30
CA ALA A 193 -6.16 -12.47 27.15
C ALA A 193 -6.34 -13.51 26.03
N PHE A 194 -6.49 -14.79 26.40
CA PHE A 194 -6.77 -15.85 25.44
C PHE A 194 -8.15 -15.65 24.79
N ARG A 195 -9.16 -15.29 25.57
CA ARG A 195 -10.50 -14.97 25.06
C ARG A 195 -10.47 -13.83 24.05
N SER A 196 -9.78 -12.73 24.34
CA SER A 196 -9.62 -11.60 23.41
C SER A 196 -8.94 -12.01 22.10
N GLN A 197 -7.99 -12.95 22.14
CA GLN A 197 -7.36 -13.49 20.93
C GLN A 197 -8.34 -14.31 20.09
N VAL A 198 -9.20 -15.11 20.73
CA VAL A 198 -10.23 -15.90 20.04
C VAL A 198 -11.30 -14.99 19.43
N GLU A 199 -11.78 -14.00 20.17
CA GLU A 199 -12.73 -12.99 19.67
C GLU A 199 -12.16 -12.25 18.45
N LYS A 200 -10.88 -11.84 18.52
CA LYS A 200 -10.17 -11.26 17.37
C LYS A 200 -10.20 -12.18 16.15
N LYS A 201 -9.82 -13.46 16.30
CA LYS A 201 -9.83 -14.40 15.18
C LYS A 201 -11.24 -14.65 14.65
N CYS A 202 -12.25 -14.74 15.52
CA CYS A 202 -13.65 -14.86 15.10
C CYS A 202 -14.09 -13.64 14.27
N LEU A 203 -13.69 -12.44 14.67
CA LEU A 203 -13.96 -11.22 13.92
C LEU A 203 -13.28 -11.25 12.54
N GLU A 204 -12.02 -11.69 12.49
CA GLU A 204 -11.29 -11.82 11.22
C GLU A 204 -11.95 -12.83 10.26
N GLU A 205 -12.43 -13.97 10.76
CA GLU A 205 -13.17 -14.95 9.95
C GLU A 205 -14.53 -14.39 9.49
N ALA A 206 -15.29 -13.76 10.38
CA ALA A 206 -16.58 -13.17 10.04
C ALA A 206 -16.44 -12.10 8.94
N VAL A 207 -15.43 -11.25 9.03
CA VAL A 207 -15.12 -10.23 8.02
C VAL A 207 -14.69 -10.87 6.70
N ARG A 208 -13.77 -11.85 6.72
CA ARG A 208 -13.29 -12.53 5.50
C ARG A 208 -14.42 -13.21 4.73
N HIS A 209 -15.39 -13.77 5.45
CA HIS A 209 -16.56 -14.44 4.90
C HIS A 209 -17.79 -13.53 4.73
N GLN A 210 -17.65 -12.21 4.98
CA GLN A 210 -18.70 -11.20 4.79
C GLN A 210 -19.96 -11.42 5.64
N HIS A 211 -19.80 -12.00 6.84
CA HIS A 211 -20.87 -12.18 7.82
C HIS A 211 -21.04 -10.93 8.68
N HIS A 212 -21.70 -9.91 8.12
CA HIS A 212 -21.81 -8.57 8.72
C HIS A 212 -22.50 -8.57 10.09
N ASP A 213 -23.50 -9.43 10.32
CA ASP A 213 -24.22 -9.55 11.60
C ASP A 213 -23.32 -10.07 12.74
N VAL A 214 -22.52 -11.10 12.44
CA VAL A 214 -21.51 -11.64 13.36
C VAL A 214 -20.41 -10.62 13.63
N ALA A 215 -19.91 -9.97 12.57
CA ALA A 215 -18.87 -8.96 12.68
C ALA A 215 -19.33 -7.75 13.51
N TYR A 216 -20.55 -7.25 13.28
CA TYR A 216 -21.17 -6.17 14.04
C TYR A 216 -21.28 -6.53 15.53
N TRP A 217 -21.83 -7.71 15.83
CA TRP A 217 -22.01 -8.15 17.21
C TRP A 217 -20.67 -8.34 17.94
N LEU A 218 -19.66 -8.94 17.28
CA LEU A 218 -18.32 -9.09 17.84
C LEU A 218 -17.65 -7.72 18.07
N ALA A 219 -17.77 -6.79 17.12
CA ALA A 219 -17.23 -5.44 17.26
C ALA A 219 -17.86 -4.70 18.44
N GLN A 220 -19.19 -4.83 18.63
CA GLN A 220 -19.89 -4.28 19.78
C GLN A 220 -19.38 -4.88 21.10
N LEU A 221 -19.15 -6.20 21.14
CA LEU A 221 -18.61 -6.87 22.33
C LEU A 221 -17.17 -6.42 22.65
N MET A 222 -16.37 -6.14 21.61
CA MET A 222 -14.95 -5.83 21.71
C MET A 222 -14.66 -4.33 21.87
N GLN A 223 -15.68 -3.47 21.78
CA GLN A 223 -15.52 -2.02 21.72
C GLN A 223 -14.81 -1.47 22.97
N THR A 224 -15.06 -2.02 24.16
CA THR A 224 -14.46 -1.52 25.41
C THR A 224 -13.06 -2.05 25.66
N ASP A 225 -12.83 -3.34 25.38
CA ASP A 225 -11.66 -4.06 25.91
C ASP A 225 -10.68 -4.54 24.82
N ASN A 226 -11.03 -4.46 23.53
CA ASN A 226 -10.23 -5.01 22.44
C ASN A 226 -10.31 -4.19 21.13
N GLN A 227 -10.23 -2.86 21.23
CA GLN A 227 -10.16 -1.94 20.08
C GLN A 227 -9.07 -2.31 19.06
N ALA A 228 -7.91 -2.79 19.54
CA ALA A 228 -6.80 -3.17 18.67
C ALA A 228 -7.16 -4.27 17.66
N ALA A 229 -8.07 -5.19 18.03
CA ALA A 229 -8.53 -6.23 17.13
C ALA A 229 -9.53 -5.71 16.09
N ILE A 230 -10.44 -4.79 16.45
CA ILE A 230 -11.33 -4.11 15.50
C ILE A 230 -10.50 -3.36 14.46
N VAL A 231 -9.51 -2.58 14.90
CA VAL A 231 -8.58 -1.85 14.04
C VAL A 231 -7.71 -2.79 13.19
N ALA A 232 -7.37 -3.98 13.69
CA ALA A 232 -6.62 -4.97 12.90
C ALA A 232 -7.43 -5.51 11.72
N ALA A 233 -8.76 -5.68 11.88
CA ALA A 233 -9.64 -6.20 10.84
C ALA A 233 -9.66 -5.33 9.56
N PHE A 234 -9.37 -4.03 9.65
CA PHE A 234 -9.23 -3.13 8.50
C PHE A 234 -8.07 -3.50 7.55
N HIS A 235 -7.19 -4.43 7.94
CA HIS A 235 -6.15 -5.00 7.05
C HIS A 235 -6.63 -6.20 6.24
N LEU A 236 -7.85 -6.69 6.46
CA LEU A 236 -8.38 -7.82 5.71
C LEU A 236 -8.86 -7.40 4.32
N ASP A 237 -8.84 -8.34 3.39
CA ASP A 237 -9.30 -8.11 2.02
C ASP A 237 -10.82 -8.33 1.91
N ALA A 238 -11.59 -7.55 2.67
CA ALA A 238 -13.04 -7.65 2.76
C ALA A 238 -13.67 -6.32 3.18
N SER A 239 -15.01 -6.24 3.08
CA SER A 239 -15.77 -5.08 3.54
C SER A 239 -15.71 -4.96 5.07
N VAL A 240 -15.34 -3.78 5.56
CA VAL A 240 -15.17 -3.47 6.99
C VAL A 240 -15.94 -2.21 7.41
N ASP A 241 -16.81 -1.72 6.53
CA ASP A 241 -17.73 -0.62 6.76
C ASP A 241 -18.59 -0.83 8.02
N VAL A 242 -19.05 -2.06 8.24
CA VAL A 242 -19.82 -2.45 9.44
C VAL A 242 -19.05 -2.24 10.76
N LEU A 243 -17.72 -2.16 10.72
CA LEU A 243 -16.87 -1.99 11.90
C LEU A 243 -16.62 -0.51 12.25
N VAL A 244 -16.79 0.40 11.30
CA VAL A 244 -16.48 1.82 11.46
C VAL A 244 -17.18 2.46 12.67
N PRO A 245 -18.47 2.17 12.96
CA PRO A 245 -19.16 2.73 14.12
C PRO A 245 -18.56 2.32 15.48
N PHE A 246 -17.70 1.30 15.53
CA PHE A 246 -17.11 0.78 16.76
C PHE A 246 -15.65 1.19 16.97
N VAL A 247 -15.04 1.88 16.01
CA VAL A 247 -13.66 2.35 16.12
C VAL A 247 -13.63 3.67 16.90
N ASP A 248 -12.78 3.74 17.93
CA ASP A 248 -12.57 4.98 18.69
C ASP A 248 -11.57 5.92 18.00
N ASP A 249 -10.45 5.37 17.50
CA ASP A 249 -9.41 6.12 16.77
C ASP A 249 -9.59 6.00 15.25
N LEU A 250 -10.58 6.71 14.72
CA LEU A 250 -10.84 6.75 13.27
C LEU A 250 -9.64 7.31 12.48
N LEU A 251 -8.89 8.26 13.05
CA LEU A 251 -7.71 8.84 12.40
C LEU A 251 -6.58 7.81 12.22
N GLY A 252 -6.34 6.97 13.23
CA GLY A 252 -5.39 5.87 13.15
C GLY A 252 -5.78 4.82 12.10
N VAL A 253 -7.08 4.62 11.88
CA VAL A 253 -7.60 3.69 10.86
C VAL A 253 -7.44 4.21 9.44
N VAL A 254 -7.62 5.52 9.18
CA VAL A 254 -7.44 6.13 7.85
C VAL A 254 -6.09 5.74 7.22
N ASN A 255 -5.01 5.78 8.01
CA ASN A 255 -3.67 5.41 7.54
C ASN A 255 -3.50 3.91 7.25
N ARG A 256 -4.33 3.05 7.85
CA ARG A 256 -4.30 1.60 7.66
C ARG A 256 -5.14 1.14 6.46
N VAL A 257 -6.20 1.88 6.13
CA VAL A 257 -7.05 1.57 4.97
C VAL A 257 -6.28 1.80 3.67
N VAL A 258 -5.51 2.90 3.57
CA VAL A 258 -4.73 3.20 2.37
C VAL A 258 -3.43 2.38 2.34
N ARG A 259 -3.47 1.29 1.57
CA ARG A 259 -2.37 0.32 1.40
C ARG A 259 -1.77 0.38 -0.01
N SER A 260 -0.56 -0.16 -0.15
CA SER A 260 0.09 -0.30 -1.47
C SER A 260 -0.65 -1.26 -2.40
N THR A 261 -1.30 -2.31 -1.86
CA THR A 261 -2.11 -3.24 -2.66
C THR A 261 -3.54 -2.71 -2.82
N PRO A 262 -4.03 -2.52 -4.05
CA PRO A 262 -5.36 -1.98 -4.27
C PRO A 262 -6.48 -2.94 -3.86
N ARG A 263 -7.43 -2.43 -3.07
CA ARG A 263 -8.71 -3.10 -2.79
C ARG A 263 -9.85 -2.27 -3.36
N VAL A 264 -10.85 -2.95 -3.91
CA VAL A 264 -12.06 -2.32 -4.48
C VAL A 264 -12.81 -1.53 -3.41
N GLN A 265 -12.73 -1.98 -2.15
CA GLN A 265 -13.49 -1.41 -1.03
C GLN A 265 -12.77 -0.25 -0.32
N ASP A 266 -11.53 0.12 -0.68
CA ASP A 266 -10.78 1.16 0.05
C ASP A 266 -11.49 2.52 0.01
N ILE A 267 -11.99 2.92 -1.16
CA ILE A 267 -12.69 4.21 -1.35
C ILE A 267 -13.98 4.22 -0.51
N HIS A 268 -14.80 3.17 -0.65
CA HIS A 268 -16.02 3.02 0.13
C HIS A 268 -15.75 3.04 1.65
N THR A 269 -14.71 2.36 2.10
CA THR A 269 -14.33 2.33 3.52
C THR A 269 -13.90 3.71 4.01
N LEU A 270 -13.13 4.47 3.22
CA LEU A 270 -12.76 5.84 3.56
C LEU A 270 -13.99 6.75 3.61
N ASP A 271 -14.92 6.63 2.66
CA ASP A 271 -16.16 7.40 2.66
C ASP A 271 -16.99 7.10 3.91
N CYS A 272 -17.14 5.82 4.29
CA CYS A 272 -17.80 5.44 5.55
C CYS A 272 -17.10 6.02 6.78
N ILE A 273 -15.76 6.03 6.81
CA ILE A 273 -14.99 6.63 7.91
C ILE A 273 -15.25 8.13 8.00
N PHE A 274 -15.15 8.87 6.89
CA PHE A 274 -15.37 10.32 6.91
C PHE A 274 -16.82 10.66 7.25
N GLN A 275 -17.80 9.94 6.73
CA GLN A 275 -19.21 10.11 7.10
C GLN A 275 -19.41 9.85 8.60
N THR A 276 -18.81 8.79 9.15
CA THR A 276 -18.91 8.50 10.59
C THR A 276 -18.24 9.58 11.45
N MET A 277 -17.14 10.17 10.99
CA MET A 277 -16.52 11.32 11.67
C MET A 277 -17.45 12.55 11.66
N GLU A 278 -18.13 12.80 10.54
CA GLU A 278 -19.12 13.87 10.41
C GLU A 278 -20.34 13.63 11.33
N ASP A 279 -20.88 12.41 11.33
CA ASP A 279 -22.02 12.01 12.16
C ASP A 279 -21.72 12.12 13.66
N ARG A 280 -20.48 11.80 14.07
CA ARG A 280 -19.97 11.99 15.44
C ARG A 280 -19.59 13.44 15.77
N GLN A 281 -19.85 14.38 14.86
CA GLN A 281 -19.59 15.80 15.03
C GLN A 281 -18.12 16.12 15.32
N TYR A 282 -17.18 15.39 14.70
CA TYR A 282 -15.77 15.76 14.76
C TYR A 282 -15.58 17.16 14.19
N ASN A 283 -14.64 17.92 14.77
CA ASN A 283 -14.29 19.24 14.27
C ASN A 283 -13.89 19.15 12.79
N THR A 284 -14.44 20.02 11.93
CA THR A 284 -14.14 20.09 10.49
C THR A 284 -12.64 20.10 10.20
N ARG A 285 -11.84 20.75 11.05
CA ARG A 285 -10.38 20.75 10.95
C ARG A 285 -9.77 19.36 11.13
N VAL A 286 -10.31 18.54 12.05
CA VAL A 286 -9.83 17.16 12.27
C VAL A 286 -10.15 16.28 11.07
N ILE A 287 -11.35 16.45 10.48
CA ILE A 287 -11.73 15.73 9.25
C ILE A 287 -10.83 16.14 8.08
N ALA A 288 -10.53 17.44 7.94
CA ALA A 288 -9.61 17.93 6.92
C ALA A 288 -8.19 17.36 7.09
N GLU A 289 -7.67 17.30 8.33
CA GLU A 289 -6.37 16.66 8.60
C GLU A 289 -6.39 15.14 8.35
N ALA A 290 -7.50 14.46 8.63
CA ALA A 290 -7.66 13.04 8.30
C ALA A 290 -7.64 12.80 6.77
N LYS A 291 -8.37 13.62 6.00
CA LYS A 291 -8.36 13.58 4.53
C LYS A 291 -6.96 13.88 3.97
N LYS A 292 -6.23 14.86 4.54
CA LYS A 292 -4.82 15.13 4.18
C LYS A 292 -3.93 13.92 4.46
N ALA A 293 -4.07 13.28 5.62
CA ALA A 293 -3.31 12.07 5.96
C ALA A 293 -3.61 10.92 4.98
N ALA A 294 -4.88 10.69 4.64
CA ALA A 294 -5.29 9.73 3.63
C ALA A 294 -4.65 10.03 2.27
N MET A 295 -4.66 11.30 1.86
CA MET A 295 -4.09 11.75 0.59
C MET A 295 -2.58 11.54 0.54
N LEU A 296 -1.86 11.93 1.59
CA LEU A 296 -0.43 11.70 1.72
C LEU A 296 -0.10 10.20 1.61
N ARG A 297 -0.89 9.37 2.28
CA ARG A 297 -0.72 7.92 2.24
C ARG A 297 -1.02 7.35 0.86
N ALA A 298 -2.03 7.86 0.16
CA ALA A 298 -2.39 7.45 -1.20
C ALA A 298 -1.27 7.82 -2.20
N VAL A 299 -0.64 8.99 -2.03
CA VAL A 299 0.56 9.34 -2.81
C VAL A 299 1.70 8.38 -2.49
N CYS A 300 1.98 8.11 -1.21
CA CYS A 300 3.04 7.18 -0.80
C CYS A 300 2.86 5.76 -1.36
N CYS A 301 1.62 5.33 -1.53
CA CYS A 301 1.24 4.00 -1.99
C CYS A 301 0.93 3.94 -3.50
N TYR A 302 1.13 5.02 -4.27
CA TYR A 302 0.82 5.09 -5.70
C TYR A 302 -0.65 4.75 -6.06
N ARG A 303 -1.61 5.15 -5.20
CA ARG A 303 -3.04 4.86 -5.35
C ARG A 303 -3.80 6.03 -5.97
N PHE A 304 -3.76 6.17 -7.31
CA PHE A 304 -4.38 7.30 -8.01
C PHE A 304 -5.90 7.36 -7.84
N GLU A 305 -6.57 6.22 -7.82
CA GLU A 305 -8.02 6.13 -7.65
C GLU A 305 -8.49 6.72 -6.31
N ILE A 306 -7.70 6.54 -5.25
CA ILE A 306 -7.96 7.15 -3.93
C ILE A 306 -7.66 8.65 -3.99
N LEU A 307 -6.59 9.08 -4.66
CA LEU A 307 -6.30 10.51 -4.84
C LEU A 307 -7.42 11.24 -5.58
N ALA A 308 -7.92 10.66 -6.67
CA ALA A 308 -9.02 11.22 -7.44
C ALA A 308 -10.34 11.23 -6.65
N ALA A 309 -10.58 10.23 -5.79
CA ALA A 309 -11.73 10.23 -4.90
C ALA A 309 -11.62 11.33 -3.82
N LEU A 310 -10.48 11.41 -3.14
CA LEU A 310 -10.22 12.41 -2.10
C LEU A 310 -10.28 13.84 -2.65
N GLU A 311 -9.73 14.08 -3.84
CA GLU A 311 -9.76 15.40 -4.51
C GLU A 311 -11.18 15.96 -4.66
N ARG A 312 -12.19 15.11 -4.91
CA ARG A 312 -13.60 15.55 -5.03
C ARG A 312 -14.21 16.01 -3.71
N THR A 313 -13.62 15.62 -2.59
CA THR A 313 -14.18 15.85 -1.24
C THR A 313 -13.34 16.82 -0.39
N MET A 314 -12.24 17.34 -0.94
CA MET A 314 -11.28 18.22 -0.27
C MET A 314 -11.27 19.60 -0.92
N GLU A 315 -11.05 20.63 -0.10
CA GLU A 315 -10.78 21.98 -0.59
C GLU A 315 -9.45 22.03 -1.36
N ALA A 316 -9.37 22.83 -2.42
CA ALA A 316 -8.18 22.93 -3.26
C ALA A 316 -6.92 23.33 -2.47
N THR A 317 -7.08 24.18 -1.45
CA THR A 317 -5.98 24.59 -0.55
C THR A 317 -5.47 23.43 0.30
N ASP A 318 -6.34 22.52 0.72
CA ASP A 318 -5.96 21.36 1.54
C ASP A 318 -5.26 20.30 0.69
N VAL A 319 -5.70 20.10 -0.56
CA VAL A 319 -5.01 19.25 -1.54
C VAL A 319 -3.60 19.79 -1.78
N GLN A 320 -3.47 21.09 -2.10
CA GLN A 320 -2.15 21.70 -2.32
C GLN A 320 -1.25 21.60 -1.08
N ALA A 321 -1.80 21.79 0.12
CA ALA A 321 -1.07 21.64 1.37
C ALA A 321 -0.55 20.21 1.57
N ALA A 322 -1.38 19.20 1.32
CA ALA A 322 -0.99 17.79 1.40
C ALA A 322 0.14 17.47 0.39
N LEU A 323 -0.01 17.88 -0.88
CA LEU A 323 1.02 17.63 -1.90
C LEU A 323 2.33 18.36 -1.58
N THR A 324 2.25 19.60 -1.07
CA THR A 324 3.43 20.35 -0.62
C THR A 324 4.12 19.67 0.55
N LEU A 325 3.36 19.13 1.50
CA LEU A 325 3.92 18.38 2.63
C LEU A 325 4.61 17.11 2.14
N PHE A 326 4.02 16.40 1.18
CA PHE A 326 4.64 15.23 0.56
C PHE A 326 5.97 15.55 -0.10
N VAL A 327 6.05 16.63 -0.91
CA VAL A 327 7.31 17.09 -1.56
C VAL A 327 8.41 17.37 -0.53
N ARG A 328 8.04 17.93 0.63
CA ARG A 328 8.98 18.23 1.71
C ARG A 328 9.40 17.00 2.52
N SER A 329 8.55 15.98 2.54
CA SER A 329 8.80 14.77 3.33
C SER A 329 10.01 13.97 2.83
N SER A 330 10.57 13.15 3.72
CA SER A 330 11.50 12.12 3.29
C SER A 330 10.72 11.04 2.55
N ILE A 331 11.03 10.85 1.28
CA ILE A 331 10.65 9.65 0.53
C ILE A 331 11.04 8.43 1.37
N ASP A 332 10.26 7.35 1.41
CA ASP A 332 10.65 6.10 2.06
C ASP A 332 11.16 5.10 1.01
N ARG A 333 11.94 4.09 1.42
CA ARG A 333 12.33 2.96 0.57
C ARG A 333 11.12 2.22 0.00
N SER A 334 10.03 2.14 0.76
CA SER A 334 8.78 1.54 0.28
C SER A 334 8.22 2.28 -0.94
N PHE A 335 8.18 3.62 -0.91
CA PHE A 335 7.77 4.44 -2.06
C PHE A 335 8.66 4.21 -3.28
N VAL A 336 9.97 4.10 -3.09
CA VAL A 336 10.91 3.85 -4.21
C VAL A 336 10.63 2.47 -4.81
N ARG A 337 10.45 1.45 -3.97
CA ARG A 337 10.11 0.09 -4.42
C ARG A 337 8.76 0.05 -5.13
N ASP A 338 7.75 0.72 -4.59
CA ASP A 338 6.40 0.73 -5.16
C ASP A 338 6.39 1.51 -6.49
N LEU A 339 7.15 2.63 -6.59
CA LEU A 339 7.39 3.35 -7.85
C LEU A 339 8.09 2.47 -8.91
N LEU A 340 9.08 1.66 -8.47
CA LEU A 340 9.80 0.73 -9.34
C LEU A 340 8.93 -0.46 -9.77
N GLY A 341 8.03 -0.92 -8.89
CA GLY A 341 7.19 -2.10 -9.11
C GLY A 341 5.90 -1.82 -9.87
N SER A 342 5.33 -0.61 -9.75
CA SER A 342 4.23 -0.17 -10.59
C SER A 342 4.80 0.16 -11.97
N ARG A 343 4.48 -0.65 -12.99
CA ARG A 343 4.77 -0.26 -14.38
C ARG A 343 4.24 1.17 -14.62
N CYS A 344 5.04 1.98 -15.29
CA CYS A 344 4.97 3.44 -15.35
C CYS A 344 3.68 4.06 -15.90
N ASP A 345 2.69 3.28 -16.32
CA ASP A 345 1.41 3.75 -16.87
C ASP A 345 0.70 4.78 -15.96
N SER A 346 0.92 4.71 -14.64
CA SER A 346 0.36 5.66 -13.68
C SER A 346 1.20 6.93 -13.46
N LEU A 347 2.49 6.94 -13.81
CA LEU A 347 3.42 8.03 -13.50
C LEU A 347 3.03 9.35 -14.17
N GLY A 348 2.68 9.30 -15.45
CA GLY A 348 2.18 10.46 -16.19
C GLY A 348 0.92 11.04 -15.56
N THR A 349 0.03 10.18 -15.09
CA THR A 349 -1.21 10.57 -14.39
C THR A 349 -0.91 11.29 -13.08
N PHE A 350 0.04 10.77 -12.29
CA PHE A 350 0.53 11.44 -11.07
C PHE A 350 1.18 12.80 -11.37
N MET A 351 2.00 12.89 -12.41
CA MET A 351 2.63 14.15 -12.80
C MET A 351 1.59 15.21 -13.20
N LEU A 352 0.60 14.82 -14.01
CA LEU A 352 -0.49 15.71 -14.40
C LEU A 352 -1.30 16.16 -13.18
N PHE A 353 -1.59 15.23 -12.26
CA PHE A 353 -2.31 15.53 -11.02
C PHE A 353 -1.58 16.57 -10.18
N PHE A 354 -0.30 16.37 -9.90
CA PHE A 354 0.53 17.32 -9.14
C PHE A 354 0.61 18.69 -9.85
N SER A 355 0.81 18.68 -11.18
CA SER A 355 0.90 19.91 -11.98
C SER A 355 -0.39 20.72 -11.93
N ARG A 356 -1.56 20.08 -11.97
CA ARG A 356 -2.88 20.73 -11.86
C ARG A 356 -3.03 21.47 -10.53
N HIS A 357 -2.38 20.98 -9.47
CA HIS A 357 -2.35 21.58 -8.13
C HIS A 357 -1.11 22.47 -7.89
N GLY A 358 -0.47 22.95 -8.96
CA GLY A 358 0.65 23.89 -8.87
C GLY A 358 1.90 23.32 -8.20
N THR A 359 2.02 22.00 -8.10
CA THR A 359 3.13 21.32 -7.43
C THR A 359 3.91 20.47 -8.43
N SER A 360 5.24 20.57 -8.46
CA SER A 360 6.04 19.75 -9.37
C SER A 360 6.37 18.39 -8.72
N PHE A 361 6.00 17.29 -9.36
CA PHE A 361 6.33 15.92 -8.92
C PHE A 361 7.74 15.47 -9.37
N ALA A 362 8.29 16.09 -10.41
CA ALA A 362 9.59 15.74 -10.97
C ALA A 362 10.75 15.70 -9.93
N PRO A 363 10.91 16.67 -9.01
CA PRO A 363 11.95 16.61 -7.98
C PRO A 363 11.86 15.38 -7.08
N ILE A 364 10.64 14.87 -6.82
CA ILE A 364 10.42 13.68 -5.99
C ILE A 364 10.86 12.43 -6.76
N ILE A 365 10.46 12.32 -8.02
CA ILE A 365 10.85 11.19 -8.88
C ILE A 365 12.37 11.10 -8.97
N VAL A 366 13.05 12.21 -9.27
CA VAL A 366 14.52 12.24 -9.33
C VAL A 366 15.15 11.83 -8.00
N LYS A 367 14.58 12.28 -6.88
CA LYS A 367 15.05 11.88 -5.54
C LYS A 367 14.85 10.40 -5.26
N ALA A 368 13.77 9.80 -5.75
CA ALA A 368 13.52 8.36 -5.65
C ALA A 368 14.50 7.57 -6.52
N VAL A 369 14.69 7.97 -7.78
CA VAL A 369 15.64 7.37 -8.74
C VAL A 369 17.07 7.39 -8.19
N VAL A 370 17.50 8.53 -7.66
CA VAL A 370 18.81 8.67 -7.02
C VAL A 370 19.01 7.69 -5.87
N ARG A 371 17.96 7.38 -5.10
CA ARG A 371 18.05 6.43 -3.99
C ARG A 371 18.04 4.98 -4.45
N ALA A 372 17.34 4.69 -5.55
CA ALA A 372 17.33 3.36 -6.16
C ALA A 372 18.68 3.02 -6.80
N VAL A 373 19.17 3.93 -7.65
CA VAL A 373 20.32 3.68 -8.53
C VAL A 373 21.65 4.18 -7.94
N GLY A 374 21.60 5.22 -7.12
CA GLY A 374 22.78 5.89 -6.59
C GLY A 374 23.40 6.89 -7.57
N TYR A 375 23.99 7.96 -7.03
CA TYR A 375 24.54 9.05 -7.85
C TYR A 375 25.66 8.63 -8.81
N SER A 376 26.50 7.67 -8.42
CA SER A 376 27.64 7.24 -9.24
C SER A 376 27.17 6.59 -10.54
N ALA A 377 26.28 5.60 -10.43
CA ALA A 377 25.72 4.90 -11.59
C ALA A 377 24.89 5.85 -12.47
N LEU A 378 24.04 6.69 -11.86
CA LEU A 378 23.29 7.74 -12.58
C LEU A 378 24.20 8.72 -13.33
N THR A 379 25.31 9.14 -12.72
CA THR A 379 26.27 10.04 -13.37
C THR A 379 26.93 9.36 -14.56
N LYS A 380 27.32 8.09 -14.44
CA LYS A 380 27.91 7.33 -15.56
C LYS A 380 26.92 7.17 -16.70
N TYR A 381 25.68 6.81 -16.38
CA TYR A 381 24.59 6.68 -17.34
C TYR A 381 24.34 8.00 -18.11
N LEU A 382 24.08 9.10 -17.41
CA LEU A 382 23.75 10.39 -18.04
C LEU A 382 24.91 11.04 -18.79
N VAL A 383 26.17 10.76 -18.42
CA VAL A 383 27.34 11.39 -19.05
C VAL A 383 27.90 10.54 -20.19
N HIS A 384 27.89 9.21 -20.07
CA HIS A 384 28.57 8.31 -21.00
C HIS A 384 27.61 7.41 -21.78
N GLY A 385 26.30 7.46 -21.51
CA GLY A 385 25.34 6.47 -22.02
C GLY A 385 25.65 5.05 -21.55
N CYS A 386 26.46 4.89 -20.50
CA CYS A 386 26.96 3.59 -20.08
C CYS A 386 26.03 2.99 -19.02
N ALA A 387 25.30 1.94 -19.41
CA ALA A 387 24.43 1.16 -18.53
C ALA A 387 25.16 0.00 -17.82
N SER A 388 26.49 -0.10 -17.89
CA SER A 388 27.24 -1.27 -17.38
C SER A 388 27.01 -1.57 -15.89
N ASP A 389 26.66 -0.55 -15.12
CA ASP A 389 26.47 -0.63 -13.66
C ASP A 389 24.98 -0.73 -13.27
N ILE A 390 24.07 -0.77 -14.24
CA ILE A 390 22.62 -0.72 -14.07
C ILE A 390 22.01 -1.94 -14.78
N SER A 391 21.03 -2.63 -14.17
CA SER A 391 20.38 -3.74 -14.87
C SER A 391 19.62 -3.23 -16.10
N GLN A 392 19.44 -4.08 -17.12
CA GLN A 392 18.66 -3.73 -18.31
C GLN A 392 17.24 -3.25 -17.94
N GLU A 393 16.56 -3.98 -17.05
CA GLU A 393 15.24 -3.60 -16.53
C GLU A 393 15.23 -2.21 -15.88
N THR A 394 16.27 -1.88 -15.09
CA THR A 394 16.38 -0.55 -14.49
C THR A 394 16.67 0.53 -15.54
N THR A 395 17.35 0.18 -16.64
CA THR A 395 17.67 1.11 -17.72
C THR A 395 16.42 1.48 -18.53
N GLU A 396 15.61 0.48 -18.91
CA GLU A 396 14.33 0.69 -19.60
C GLU A 396 13.39 1.56 -18.74
N TRP A 397 13.32 1.27 -17.43
CA TRP A 397 12.57 2.07 -16.47
C TRP A 397 13.10 3.51 -16.34
N LEU A 398 14.43 3.70 -16.32
CA LEU A 398 15.04 5.02 -16.26
C LEU A 398 14.71 5.86 -17.49
N GLU A 399 14.79 5.27 -18.69
CA GLU A 399 14.47 5.96 -19.94
C GLU A 399 13.02 6.45 -19.97
N GLU A 400 12.10 5.63 -19.47
CA GLU A 400 10.70 5.99 -19.35
C GLU A 400 10.46 7.13 -18.34
N ILE A 401 11.12 7.08 -17.18
CA ILE A 401 11.07 8.18 -16.21
C ILE A 401 11.64 9.46 -16.79
N VAL A 402 12.79 9.38 -17.46
CA VAL A 402 13.43 10.52 -18.09
C VAL A 402 12.48 11.14 -19.12
N GLY A 403 11.88 10.32 -19.98
CA GLY A 403 10.85 10.75 -20.94
C GLY A 403 9.68 11.45 -20.24
N THR A 404 9.18 10.86 -19.16
CA THR A 404 8.03 11.39 -18.40
C THR A 404 8.33 12.71 -17.67
N VAL A 405 9.57 12.90 -17.19
CA VAL A 405 10.02 14.15 -16.54
C VAL A 405 10.27 15.28 -17.54
N GLY A 406 10.27 15.00 -18.85
CA GLY A 406 10.49 15.99 -19.91
C GLY A 406 11.83 15.82 -20.64
N GLY A 407 12.39 14.62 -20.65
CA GLY A 407 13.63 14.26 -21.32
C GLY A 407 14.90 14.48 -20.47
N ASP A 408 16.05 14.16 -21.07
CA ASP A 408 17.36 14.19 -20.40
C ASP A 408 17.70 15.56 -19.80
N GLY A 409 17.40 16.64 -20.52
CA GLY A 409 17.65 18.01 -20.08
C GLY A 409 16.89 18.36 -18.80
N ALA A 410 15.59 18.08 -18.76
CA ALA A 410 14.75 18.35 -17.59
C ALA A 410 15.18 17.48 -16.40
N PHE A 411 15.32 16.17 -16.62
CA PHE A 411 15.71 15.21 -15.60
C PHE A 411 17.07 15.55 -14.99
N THR A 412 18.08 15.79 -15.82
CA THR A 412 19.43 16.12 -15.36
C THR A 412 19.48 17.47 -14.67
N GLY A 413 18.67 18.44 -15.10
CA GLY A 413 18.49 19.71 -14.41
C GLY A 413 17.98 19.53 -12.97
N HIS A 414 16.98 18.67 -12.77
CA HIS A 414 16.49 18.32 -11.44
C HIS A 414 17.54 17.55 -10.60
N LEU A 415 18.31 16.65 -11.23
CA LEU A 415 19.40 15.93 -10.56
C LEU A 415 20.47 16.89 -10.04
N LEU A 416 20.86 17.89 -10.84
CA LEU A 416 21.82 18.92 -10.43
C LEU A 416 21.33 19.71 -9.22
N LEU A 417 20.05 20.10 -9.19
CA LEU A 417 19.47 20.77 -8.02
C LEU A 417 19.55 19.90 -6.77
N GLN A 418 19.28 18.60 -6.90
CA GLN A 418 19.39 17.67 -5.80
C GLN A 418 20.84 17.49 -5.34
N MET A 419 21.80 17.34 -6.26
CA MET A 419 23.23 17.24 -5.95
C MET A 419 23.75 18.50 -5.23
N ALA A 420 23.25 19.69 -5.62
CA ALA A 420 23.61 20.95 -4.99
C ALA A 420 23.16 21.03 -3.51
N GLN A 421 22.09 20.32 -3.14
CA GLN A 421 21.59 20.25 -1.76
C GLN A 421 22.36 19.24 -0.90
N THR A 422 22.78 18.11 -1.45
CA THR A 422 23.34 16.97 -0.70
C THR A 422 24.86 17.01 -0.50
N ARG A 423 25.54 18.10 -0.89
CA ARG A 423 27.02 18.27 -0.82
C ARG A 423 27.82 17.14 -1.48
N LEU A 424 27.25 16.48 -2.48
CA LEU A 424 27.95 15.41 -3.19
C LEU A 424 29.16 15.93 -3.94
N GLY A 425 30.11 15.01 -4.19
CA GLY A 425 31.44 15.32 -4.70
C GLY A 425 31.42 16.31 -5.87
N LYS A 426 32.21 17.38 -5.72
CA LYS A 426 32.38 18.46 -6.71
C LYS A 426 32.58 17.92 -8.13
N HIS A 427 33.36 16.84 -8.26
CA HIS A 427 33.67 16.21 -9.55
C HIS A 427 32.43 15.63 -10.25
N ALA A 428 31.59 14.87 -9.54
CA ALA A 428 30.38 14.29 -10.14
C ALA A 428 29.42 15.39 -10.61
N PHE A 429 29.22 16.43 -9.79
CA PHE A 429 28.40 17.58 -10.17
C PHE A 429 28.93 18.24 -11.45
N GLN A 430 30.24 18.47 -11.54
CA GLN A 430 30.85 19.10 -12.71
C GLN A 430 30.66 18.28 -13.99
N MET A 431 30.82 16.95 -13.92
CA MET A 431 30.60 16.08 -15.08
C MET A 431 29.15 16.13 -15.57
N VAL A 432 28.19 15.97 -14.66
CA VAL A 432 26.75 16.02 -14.98
C VAL A 432 26.37 17.40 -15.53
N TYR A 433 26.88 18.48 -14.94
CA TYR A 433 26.59 19.84 -15.38
C TYR A 433 27.11 20.10 -16.81
N LYS A 434 28.31 19.60 -17.13
CA LYS A 434 28.89 19.74 -18.48
C LYS A 434 28.09 18.97 -19.53
N SER A 435 27.60 17.76 -19.22
CA SER A 435 26.77 17.02 -20.20
C SER A 435 25.37 17.62 -20.35
N TRP A 436 24.80 18.16 -19.27
CA TRP A 436 23.49 18.80 -19.26
C TRP A 436 23.43 20.12 -20.04
N LEU A 437 24.47 20.94 -19.92
CA LEU A 437 24.48 22.29 -20.47
C LEU A 437 24.15 22.37 -21.99
N PRO A 438 24.69 21.53 -22.88
CA PRO A 438 24.29 21.58 -24.29
C PRO A 438 22.83 21.14 -24.54
N GLN A 439 22.26 20.30 -23.67
CA GLN A 439 20.93 19.71 -23.84
C GLN A 439 19.80 20.60 -23.29
N ALA A 440 20.11 21.43 -22.29
CA ALA A 440 19.11 22.25 -21.61
C ALA A 440 18.62 23.45 -22.44
N THR A 441 17.32 23.74 -22.35
CA THR A 441 16.74 24.96 -22.92
C THR A 441 17.25 26.22 -22.21
N ALA A 442 17.09 27.40 -22.82
CA ALA A 442 17.55 28.66 -22.22
C ALA A 442 16.89 28.94 -20.86
N ASP A 443 15.59 28.65 -20.74
CA ASP A 443 14.82 28.86 -19.51
C ASP A 443 15.22 27.87 -18.40
N GLU A 444 15.45 26.60 -18.76
CA GLU A 444 15.95 25.61 -17.80
C GLU A 444 17.37 25.93 -17.33
N LYS A 445 18.24 26.37 -18.25
CA LYS A 445 19.58 26.86 -17.93
C LYS A 445 19.52 27.92 -16.86
N GLU A 446 18.69 28.93 -17.07
CA GLU A 446 18.50 30.01 -16.12
C GLU A 446 17.96 29.51 -14.78
N ARG A 447 16.86 28.76 -14.80
CA ARG A 447 16.19 28.24 -13.60
C ARG A 447 17.14 27.42 -12.73
N VAL A 448 17.84 26.45 -13.32
CA VAL A 448 18.74 25.54 -12.58
C VAL A 448 19.98 26.28 -12.11
N GLN A 449 20.61 27.13 -12.93
CA GLN A 449 21.77 27.92 -12.51
C GLN A 449 21.43 28.86 -11.35
N VAL A 450 20.32 29.59 -11.43
CA VAL A 450 19.88 30.50 -10.36
C VAL A 450 19.63 29.72 -9.06
N ALA A 451 18.94 28.59 -9.15
CA ALA A 451 18.68 27.75 -8.00
C ALA A 451 19.99 27.17 -7.40
N CYS A 452 20.92 26.66 -8.21
CA CYS A 452 22.24 26.22 -7.74
C CYS A 452 23.03 27.36 -7.08
N LEU A 453 23.00 28.58 -7.63
CA LEU A 453 23.71 29.74 -7.07
C LEU A 453 23.14 30.17 -5.71
N LYS A 454 21.85 29.94 -5.45
CA LYS A 454 21.23 30.16 -4.13
C LYS A 454 21.59 29.08 -3.11
N LEU A 455 21.99 27.89 -3.56
CA LEU A 455 22.33 26.73 -2.73
C LEU A 455 23.82 26.74 -2.31
N SER A 456 24.36 25.57 -1.95
CA SER A 456 25.64 25.38 -1.27
C SER A 456 26.86 25.93 -2.05
N GLN A 457 27.91 26.35 -1.35
CA GLN A 457 29.15 26.90 -1.94
C GLN A 457 29.77 25.98 -3.01
N VAL A 458 29.75 24.66 -2.81
CA VAL A 458 30.33 23.69 -3.75
C VAL A 458 29.65 23.76 -5.12
N SER A 459 28.32 23.88 -5.15
CA SER A 459 27.57 24.03 -6.40
C SER A 459 27.86 25.36 -7.09
N LYS A 460 28.04 26.46 -6.34
CA LYS A 460 28.40 27.77 -6.91
C LYS A 460 29.69 27.69 -7.71
N TYR A 461 30.75 27.11 -7.13
CA TYR A 461 32.03 26.97 -7.82
C TYR A 461 31.94 25.99 -9.00
N ALA A 462 31.17 24.92 -8.89
CA ALA A 462 31.06 23.95 -9.96
C ALA A 462 30.32 24.49 -11.20
N VAL A 463 29.19 25.19 -11.00
CA VAL A 463 28.45 25.86 -12.08
C VAL A 463 29.34 26.92 -12.75
N VAL A 464 30.06 27.70 -11.95
CA VAL A 464 30.97 28.75 -12.42
C VAL A 464 32.17 28.20 -13.17
N LEU A 465 32.75 27.09 -12.75
CA LEU A 465 33.96 26.53 -13.39
C LEU A 465 33.67 25.69 -14.64
N SER A 466 32.41 25.34 -14.90
CA SER A 466 32.05 24.35 -15.92
C SER A 466 31.29 24.92 -17.12
N GLY A 467 30.76 26.14 -17.03
CA GLY A 467 30.03 26.79 -18.12
C GLY A 467 30.86 27.84 -18.86
N PRO A 468 30.45 28.25 -20.07
CA PRO A 468 31.05 29.38 -20.76
C PRO A 468 30.84 30.65 -19.94
N HIS A 469 31.94 31.33 -19.64
CA HIS A 469 31.92 32.62 -18.97
C HIS A 469 31.41 33.68 -19.95
N ASN A 470 30.10 33.92 -19.94
CA ASN A 470 29.46 35.01 -20.68
C ASN A 470 28.84 36.06 -19.74
N VAL A 471 28.44 37.20 -20.30
CA VAL A 471 27.85 38.32 -19.54
C VAL A 471 26.57 37.90 -18.80
N ALA A 472 25.75 37.01 -19.38
CA ALA A 472 24.54 36.52 -18.75
C ALA A 472 24.85 35.73 -17.45
N MET A 473 25.88 34.87 -17.48
CA MET A 473 26.34 34.14 -16.30
C MET A 473 26.92 35.10 -15.24
N LEU A 474 27.71 36.09 -15.64
CA LEU A 474 28.23 37.13 -14.74
C LEU A 474 27.09 37.84 -13.99
N ASN A 475 26.06 38.28 -14.72
CA ASN A 475 24.89 38.93 -14.13
C ASN A 475 24.18 38.04 -13.10
N ARG A 476 23.96 36.76 -13.43
CA ARG A 476 23.33 35.80 -12.50
C ARG A 476 24.16 35.58 -11.23
N VAL A 477 25.48 35.46 -11.39
CA VAL A 477 26.41 35.26 -10.26
C VAL A 477 26.48 36.51 -9.40
N ALA A 478 26.43 37.70 -10.00
CA ALA A 478 26.37 38.97 -9.29
C ALA A 478 25.12 39.08 -8.39
N ARG A 479 23.96 38.59 -8.89
CA ARG A 479 22.71 38.55 -8.11
C ARG A 479 22.77 37.64 -6.88
N TYR A 480 23.36 36.44 -6.98
CA TYR A 480 23.13 35.37 -5.99
C TYR A 480 24.38 34.75 -5.34
N SER A 481 25.59 35.17 -5.74
CA SER A 481 26.83 34.51 -5.32
C SER A 481 27.71 35.35 -4.39
N SER A 482 28.85 34.77 -3.98
CA SER A 482 29.87 35.47 -3.20
C SER A 482 30.80 36.30 -4.10
N VAL A 483 31.47 37.28 -3.48
CA VAL A 483 32.44 38.15 -4.15
C VAL A 483 33.52 37.36 -4.88
N ASP A 484 34.05 36.29 -4.28
CA ASP A 484 35.15 35.53 -4.89
C ASP A 484 34.70 34.82 -6.18
N VAL A 485 33.46 34.33 -6.19
CA VAL A 485 32.89 33.69 -7.37
C VAL A 485 32.61 34.72 -8.46
N VAL A 486 32.02 35.88 -8.11
CA VAL A 486 31.83 36.99 -9.06
C VAL A 486 33.18 37.45 -9.63
N ARG A 487 34.20 37.61 -8.78
CA ARG A 487 35.56 38.00 -9.20
C ARG A 487 36.14 37.02 -10.23
N THR A 488 36.00 35.72 -9.96
CA THR A 488 36.51 34.66 -10.84
C THR A 488 35.80 34.65 -12.19
N VAL A 489 34.46 34.75 -12.19
CA VAL A 489 33.67 34.83 -13.43
C VAL A 489 34.01 36.09 -14.19
N LEU A 490 34.04 37.24 -13.51
CA LEU A 490 34.33 38.52 -14.12
C LEU A 490 35.68 38.49 -14.83
N SER A 491 36.75 38.05 -14.14
CA SER A 491 38.08 37.99 -14.75
C SER A 491 38.11 37.13 -16.00
N SER A 492 37.37 36.01 -16.01
CA SER A 492 37.31 35.11 -17.16
C SER A 492 36.49 35.69 -18.32
N VAL A 493 35.31 36.27 -18.03
CA VAL A 493 34.46 36.94 -19.04
C VAL A 493 35.23 38.07 -19.71
N THR A 494 35.99 38.86 -18.94
CA THR A 494 36.69 40.04 -19.45
C THR A 494 38.03 39.75 -20.12
N ALA A 495 38.59 38.54 -19.97
CA ALA A 495 39.96 38.22 -20.43
C ALA A 495 40.16 38.36 -21.96
N GLY A 496 39.09 38.25 -22.74
CA GLY A 496 39.10 38.41 -24.20
C GLY A 496 38.26 39.57 -24.74
N MET A 497 37.70 40.41 -23.86
CA MET A 497 36.85 41.54 -24.25
C MET A 497 37.68 42.81 -24.48
N SER A 498 37.19 43.70 -25.35
CA SER A 498 37.73 45.05 -25.40
C SER A 498 37.51 45.77 -24.06
N PRO A 499 38.31 46.79 -23.71
CA PRO A 499 38.14 47.53 -22.45
C PRO A 499 36.72 48.11 -22.28
N SER A 500 36.10 48.56 -23.36
CA SER A 500 34.73 49.10 -23.34
C SER A 500 33.68 48.01 -23.07
N GLU A 501 33.81 46.83 -23.66
CA GLU A 501 32.89 45.71 -23.45
C GLU A 501 33.02 45.14 -22.04
N ALA A 502 34.27 45.00 -21.55
CA ALA A 502 34.55 44.56 -20.18
C ALA A 502 33.92 45.53 -19.17
N GLN A 503 34.05 46.84 -19.41
CA GLN A 503 33.46 47.87 -18.57
C GLN A 503 31.93 47.86 -18.58
N GLU A 504 31.30 47.63 -19.74
CA GLU A 504 29.85 47.48 -19.84
C GLU A 504 29.36 46.22 -19.10
N ALA A 505 30.09 45.11 -19.22
CA ALA A 505 29.79 43.88 -18.48
C ALA A 505 29.87 44.08 -16.95
N GLU A 506 30.89 44.80 -16.46
CA GLU A 506 31.03 45.17 -15.04
C GLU A 506 29.89 46.06 -14.57
N SER A 507 29.55 47.08 -15.36
CA SER A 507 28.47 48.03 -15.08
C SER A 507 27.12 47.30 -14.97
N ARG A 508 26.87 46.34 -15.86
CA ARG A 508 25.67 45.51 -15.81
C ARG A 508 25.66 44.60 -14.60
N ALA A 509 26.78 43.95 -14.27
CA ALA A 509 26.89 43.13 -13.07
C ALA A 509 26.61 43.93 -11.78
N LEU A 510 27.04 45.20 -11.71
CA LEU A 510 26.76 46.09 -10.59
C LEU A 510 25.26 46.39 -10.46
N LEU A 511 24.59 46.72 -11.55
CA LEU A 511 23.15 46.95 -11.56
C LEU A 511 22.41 45.69 -11.10
N GLU A 512 22.80 44.53 -11.60
CA GLU A 512 22.16 43.26 -11.27
C GLU A 512 22.36 42.86 -9.80
N ALA A 513 23.56 43.02 -9.26
CA ALA A 513 23.82 42.85 -7.84
C ALA A 513 23.00 43.83 -6.98
N THR A 514 22.80 45.06 -7.46
CA THR A 514 22.02 46.09 -6.76
C THR A 514 20.53 45.76 -6.74
N MET A 515 19.96 45.38 -7.88
CA MET A 515 18.57 44.93 -8.00
C MET A 515 18.28 43.72 -7.10
N ALA A 516 19.24 42.78 -6.99
CA ALA A 516 19.11 41.61 -6.12
C ALA A 516 19.50 41.87 -4.65
N GLN A 517 19.84 43.11 -4.30
CA GLN A 517 20.31 43.51 -2.96
C GLN A 517 21.51 42.70 -2.43
N ASN A 518 22.41 42.26 -3.32
CA ASN A 518 23.61 41.51 -2.94
C ASN A 518 24.72 42.45 -2.44
N LYS A 519 24.55 42.95 -1.22
CA LYS A 519 25.39 44.00 -0.62
C LYS A 519 26.89 43.76 -0.75
N ARG A 520 27.38 42.55 -0.49
CA ARG A 520 28.82 42.26 -0.52
C ARG A 520 29.41 42.40 -1.93
N VAL A 521 28.66 41.96 -2.94
CA VAL A 521 29.06 42.08 -4.34
C VAL A 521 28.99 43.53 -4.80
N VAL A 522 27.94 44.25 -4.40
CA VAL A 522 27.81 45.70 -4.68
C VAL A 522 28.97 46.49 -4.08
N GLU A 523 29.28 46.28 -2.79
CA GLU A 523 30.43 46.92 -2.11
C GLU A 523 31.74 46.69 -2.88
N TRP A 524 31.98 45.44 -3.29
CA TRP A 524 33.18 45.08 -4.01
C TRP A 524 33.23 45.66 -5.43
N LEU A 525 32.14 45.61 -6.20
CA LEU A 525 32.07 46.17 -7.56
C LEU A 525 32.21 47.70 -7.54
N VAL A 526 31.57 48.38 -6.59
CA VAL A 526 31.73 49.83 -6.39
C VAL A 526 33.19 50.16 -6.08
N HIS A 527 33.83 49.41 -5.19
CA HIS A 527 35.25 49.59 -4.88
C HIS A 527 36.15 49.35 -6.11
N LEU A 528 35.85 48.33 -6.91
CA LEU A 528 36.58 48.03 -8.16
C LEU A 528 36.49 49.20 -9.15
N HIS A 529 35.29 49.74 -9.36
CA HIS A 529 35.04 50.90 -10.22
C HIS A 529 35.75 52.18 -9.73
N VAL A 530 35.71 52.45 -8.42
CA VAL A 530 36.43 53.59 -7.80
C VAL A 530 37.93 53.49 -8.01
N THR A 531 38.48 52.27 -7.98
CA THR A 531 39.93 52.06 -8.11
C THR A 531 40.41 52.26 -9.55
N ARG A 532 39.58 51.93 -10.55
CA ARG A 532 39.96 51.97 -11.98
C ARG A 532 39.83 53.34 -12.67
N ARG A 533 39.12 54.31 -12.06
CA ARG A 533 39.08 55.73 -12.46
C ARG A 533 38.79 55.99 -13.96
N THR A 534 37.64 55.55 -14.45
CA THR A 534 37.18 55.93 -15.80
C THR A 534 35.82 56.62 -15.70
N ARG A 535 35.60 57.68 -16.49
CA ARG A 535 34.35 58.47 -16.50
C ARG A 535 33.10 57.61 -16.69
N GLN A 536 33.19 56.56 -17.50
CA GLN A 536 32.09 55.62 -17.74
C GLN A 536 31.70 54.82 -16.47
N HIS A 537 32.60 54.64 -15.49
CA HIS A 537 32.27 54.01 -14.19
C HIS A 537 31.39 54.91 -13.31
N ILE A 538 31.52 56.23 -13.41
CA ILE A 538 30.69 57.18 -12.67
C ILE A 538 29.23 57.04 -13.10
N ALA A 539 28.99 56.95 -14.40
CA ALA A 539 27.65 56.73 -14.95
C ALA A 539 27.04 55.40 -14.47
N ALA A 540 27.83 54.32 -14.42
CA ALA A 540 27.37 53.03 -13.92
C ALA A 540 26.99 53.07 -12.43
N ILE A 541 27.81 53.70 -11.59
CA ILE A 541 27.52 53.87 -10.16
C ILE A 541 26.30 54.75 -9.97
N LYS A 542 26.15 55.84 -10.73
CA LYS A 542 24.97 56.71 -10.67
C LYS A 542 23.68 55.93 -10.96
N ARG A 543 23.65 55.15 -12.04
CA ARG A 543 22.51 54.26 -12.34
C ARG A 543 22.23 53.28 -11.20
N ALA A 544 23.27 52.73 -10.56
CA ALA A 544 23.08 51.84 -9.41
C ALA A 544 22.53 52.57 -8.17
N VAL A 545 22.89 53.84 -7.93
CA VAL A 545 22.28 54.68 -6.89
C VAL A 545 20.79 54.87 -7.18
N ASP A 546 20.44 55.22 -8.42
CA ASP A 546 19.04 55.45 -8.81
C ASP A 546 18.19 54.19 -8.62
N VAL A 547 18.71 53.01 -9.00
CA VAL A 547 18.05 51.72 -8.78
C VAL A 547 17.93 51.39 -7.28
N ALA A 548 18.97 51.67 -6.49
CA ALA A 548 18.94 51.42 -5.05
C ALA A 548 17.97 52.35 -4.31
N ALA A 549 17.78 53.59 -4.78
CA ALA A 549 16.85 54.56 -4.22
C ALA A 549 15.38 54.13 -4.38
N GLN A 550 15.08 53.32 -5.41
CA GLN A 550 13.76 52.70 -5.60
C GLN A 550 13.56 51.45 -4.73
N GLY A 551 14.63 50.89 -4.17
CA GLY A 551 14.59 49.72 -3.31
C GLY A 551 14.26 50.04 -1.85
N THR A 552 13.89 49.00 -1.09
CA THR A 552 13.53 49.12 0.34
C THR A 552 14.73 49.16 1.29
N ASP A 553 15.94 48.82 0.84
CA ASP A 553 17.14 48.75 1.70
C ASP A 553 17.98 50.03 1.64
N GLY A 554 17.69 50.97 2.55
CA GLY A 554 18.44 52.22 2.69
C GLY A 554 19.94 52.04 2.96
N ARG A 555 20.37 50.91 3.55
CA ARG A 555 21.80 50.67 3.82
C ARG A 555 22.58 50.39 2.53
N LEU A 556 21.95 49.73 1.56
CA LEU A 556 22.56 49.48 0.25
C LEU A 556 22.75 50.79 -0.52
N HIS A 557 21.74 51.66 -0.48
CA HIS A 557 21.80 53.00 -1.05
C HIS A 557 22.98 53.81 -0.49
N ASP A 558 23.17 53.82 0.83
CA ASP A 558 24.29 54.53 1.47
C ASP A 558 25.67 54.00 1.11
N VAL A 559 25.80 52.69 0.85
CA VAL A 559 27.04 52.09 0.37
C VAL A 559 27.39 52.63 -1.02
N ILE A 560 26.44 52.57 -1.96
CA ILE A 560 26.67 52.99 -3.34
C ILE A 560 26.91 54.50 -3.40
N ARG A 561 26.11 55.29 -2.66
CA ARG A 561 26.25 56.75 -2.56
C ARG A 561 27.62 57.18 -2.03
N ARG A 562 28.15 56.49 -1.01
CA ARG A 562 29.53 56.76 -0.53
C ARG A 562 30.59 56.43 -1.57
N GLY A 563 30.39 55.35 -2.34
CA GLY A 563 31.24 55.03 -3.48
C GLY A 563 31.23 56.12 -4.55
N TYR A 564 30.04 56.61 -4.89
CA TYR A 564 29.83 57.71 -5.84
C TYR A 564 30.59 58.97 -5.42
N TYR A 565 30.40 59.44 -4.18
CA TYR A 565 31.08 60.65 -3.68
C TYR A 565 32.60 60.52 -3.68
N ARG A 566 33.14 59.34 -3.31
CA ARG A 566 34.60 59.11 -3.33
C ARG A 566 35.18 59.20 -4.74
N LEU A 567 34.42 58.81 -5.76
CA LEU A 567 34.83 58.91 -7.16
C LEU A 567 34.70 60.35 -7.65
N ALA A 568 33.58 61.00 -7.38
CA ALA A 568 33.29 62.35 -7.85
C ALA A 568 34.20 63.43 -7.24
N MET A 569 34.56 63.32 -5.95
CA MET A 569 35.52 64.25 -5.32
C MET A 569 36.95 64.13 -5.86
N ARG A 570 37.30 63.05 -6.57
CA ARG A 570 38.67 62.82 -7.05
C ARG A 570 38.90 63.21 -8.51
N GLU A 571 37.84 63.41 -9.30
CA GLU A 571 37.95 63.79 -10.72
C GLU A 571 37.75 65.31 -10.96
N ASP A 572 37.69 66.15 -9.92
CA ASP A 572 37.35 67.59 -10.05
C ASP A 572 36.09 67.86 -10.87
N ILE A 573 35.15 66.90 -10.90
CA ILE A 573 33.83 67.09 -11.51
C ILE A 573 32.95 67.82 -10.49
N HIS A 574 33.29 69.07 -10.22
CA HIS A 574 32.56 69.91 -9.26
C HIS A 574 31.20 70.37 -9.79
N GLU A 575 31.00 70.39 -11.12
CA GLU A 575 29.80 70.97 -11.76
C GLU A 575 28.54 70.08 -11.73
N SER A 576 28.60 68.80 -11.35
CA SER A 576 27.42 67.90 -11.37
C SER A 576 26.94 67.35 -10.03
N LEU A 577 27.54 67.79 -8.90
CA LEU A 577 27.27 67.24 -7.56
C LEU A 577 26.25 68.04 -6.74
N THR A 578 25.85 69.23 -7.21
CA THR A 578 24.93 70.15 -6.53
C THR A 578 23.45 69.97 -6.92
N THR A 579 23.15 69.15 -7.92
CA THR A 579 21.80 68.69 -8.32
C THR A 579 21.69 67.20 -8.12
#